data_AF-Q8KB01-F1
#
_entry.id   AF-Q8KB01-F1
#
_cell.length_a   1.000
_cell.length_b   1.000
_cell.length_c   1.000
_cell.angle_alpha   90.00
_cell.angle_beta   90.00
_cell.angle_gamma   90.00
#
_symmetry.space_group_name_H-M   'P 1'
#
loop_
_entity.id
_entity.type
_entity.pdbx_description
1 polymer ?
#
loop_
_entity_poly.entity_id
_entity_poly.type
_entity_poly.pdbx_seq_one_letter_code
_entity_poly.pdbx_strand_id
1 'polypeptide(L)'
;MPDETLDRSSLERLVRALKQARVQRALSVDEISRLVKIRTVHIERLEEGDFSFLPPLYIYSYLKKYAAELGVGDDALLDACRNELGVSASNFSILPPAQVVTESPRESASEPRGKTRRWPVVAAVAAALILAVLIFLLFFSGIF
;
A
#
# COMPACT_ATOMS: atom_id res chain seq x y z
N MET A 1 25.03 0.95 -25.96
CA MET A 1 24.93 1.18 -24.51
C MET A 1 23.49 0.91 -24.11
N PRO A 2 23.16 -0.26 -23.53
CA PRO A 2 21.88 -0.41 -22.86
C PRO A 2 22.02 0.06 -21.40
N ASP A 3 20.94 0.60 -20.85
CA ASP A 3 20.73 0.84 -19.40
C ASP A 3 21.09 2.24 -18.81
N GLU A 4 20.64 3.33 -19.44
CA GLU A 4 20.41 4.60 -18.71
C GLU A 4 18.91 4.85 -18.43
N THR A 5 18.04 3.99 -18.98
CA THR A 5 16.59 4.09 -18.84
C THR A 5 16.08 3.38 -17.60
N LEU A 6 16.76 2.34 -17.09
CA LEU A 6 16.24 1.60 -15.92
C LEU A 6 16.36 2.37 -14.59
N ASP A 7 17.29 3.33 -14.50
CA ASP A 7 17.37 4.20 -13.31
C ASP A 7 16.25 5.27 -13.28
N ARG A 8 15.63 5.57 -14.43
CA ARG A 8 14.58 6.60 -14.55
C ARG A 8 13.16 6.06 -14.32
N SER A 9 12.92 4.76 -14.52
CA SER A 9 11.57 4.20 -14.35
C SER A 9 11.21 4.10 -12.86
N SER A 10 10.13 4.78 -12.47
CA SER A 10 9.60 4.72 -11.11
C SER A 10 9.07 3.31 -10.79
N LEU A 11 8.51 2.64 -11.81
CA LEU A 11 8.02 1.27 -11.72
C LEU A 11 9.13 0.28 -11.38
N GLU A 12 10.25 0.32 -12.11
CA GLU A 12 11.36 -0.59 -11.88
C GLU A 12 12.02 -0.36 -10.52
N ARG A 13 12.15 0.90 -10.10
CA ARG A 13 12.62 1.24 -8.74
C ARG A 13 11.73 0.64 -7.67
N LEU A 14 10.41 0.76 -7.80
CA LEU A 14 9.47 0.19 -6.83
C LEU A 14 9.54 -1.33 -6.82
N VAL A 15 9.51 -1.97 -8.00
CA VAL A 15 9.61 -3.42 -8.14
C VAL A 15 10.90 -3.96 -7.52
N ARG A 16 12.04 -3.31 -7.79
CA ARG A 16 13.32 -3.68 -7.20
C ARG A 16 13.28 -3.62 -5.68
N ALA A 17 12.71 -2.55 -5.12
CA ALA A 17 12.55 -2.39 -3.68
C ALA A 17 11.61 -3.47 -3.08
N LEU A 18 10.51 -3.80 -3.75
CA LEU A 18 9.59 -4.86 -3.34
C LEU A 18 10.27 -6.23 -3.32
N LYS A 19 10.99 -6.57 -4.40
CA LYS A 19 11.74 -7.83 -4.50
C LYS A 19 12.80 -7.93 -3.41
N GLN A 20 13.55 -6.85 -3.18
CA GLN A 20 14.55 -6.77 -2.11
C GLN A 20 13.92 -6.99 -0.73
N ALA A 21 12.84 -6.29 -0.41
CA ALA A 21 12.15 -6.43 0.87
C ALA A 21 11.57 -7.84 1.07
N ARG A 22 11.04 -8.46 0.00
CA ARG A 22 10.58 -9.86 0.05
C ARG A 22 11.72 -10.80 0.42
N VAL A 23 12.86 -10.68 -0.28
CA VAL A 23 14.04 -11.53 -0.05
C VAL A 23 14.62 -11.29 1.35
N GLN A 24 14.69 -10.03 1.82
CA GLN A 24 15.16 -9.70 3.17
C GLN A 24 14.28 -10.30 4.27
N ARG A 25 12.99 -10.48 4.00
CA ARG A 25 12.04 -11.15 4.90
C ARG A 25 12.00 -12.68 4.72
N ALA A 26 12.87 -13.24 3.87
CA ALA A 26 12.91 -14.66 3.52
C ALA A 26 11.57 -15.22 3.00
N LEU A 27 10.75 -14.38 2.37
CA LEU A 27 9.47 -14.78 1.81
C LEU A 27 9.66 -15.35 0.39
N SER A 28 9.13 -16.53 0.12
CA SER A 28 8.97 -17.04 -1.23
C SER A 28 7.91 -16.24 -2.01
N VAL A 29 7.94 -16.35 -3.34
CA VAL A 29 6.93 -15.75 -4.23
C VAL A 29 5.53 -16.28 -3.89
N ASP A 30 5.43 -17.57 -3.57
CA ASP A 30 4.17 -18.22 -3.23
C ASP A 30 3.60 -17.76 -1.87
N GLU A 31 4.47 -17.52 -0.88
CA GLU A 31 4.07 -16.94 0.41
C GLU A 31 3.53 -15.52 0.26
N ILE A 32 4.26 -14.64 -0.44
CA ILE A 32 3.80 -13.27 -0.61
C ILE A 32 2.51 -13.21 -1.44
N SER A 33 2.40 -14.05 -2.47
CA SER A 33 1.21 -14.25 -3.31
C SER A 33 -0.03 -14.50 -2.45
N ARG A 34 0.07 -15.38 -1.44
CA ARG A 34 -1.01 -15.63 -0.47
C ARG A 34 -1.36 -14.42 0.39
N LEU A 35 -0.35 -13.70 0.89
CA LEU A 35 -0.57 -12.54 1.77
C LEU A 35 -1.31 -11.42 1.04
N VAL A 36 -0.84 -11.05 -0.16
CA VAL A 36 -1.43 -9.94 -0.94
C VAL A 36 -2.63 -10.37 -1.81
N LYS A 37 -2.90 -11.68 -1.87
CA LYS A 37 -3.95 -12.31 -2.69
C LYS A 37 -3.82 -11.97 -4.18
N ILE A 38 -2.61 -12.12 -4.71
CA ILE A 38 -2.28 -11.97 -6.13
C ILE A 38 -1.66 -13.27 -6.60
N ARG A 39 -2.05 -13.77 -7.76
CA ARG A 39 -1.52 -15.05 -8.28
C ARG A 39 0.02 -15.02 -8.36
N THR A 40 0.66 -16.12 -8.00
CA THR A 40 2.12 -16.29 -8.01
C THR A 40 2.73 -15.86 -9.35
N VAL A 41 2.17 -16.32 -10.48
CA VAL A 41 2.62 -15.94 -11.82
C VAL A 41 2.56 -14.44 -12.11
N HIS A 42 1.65 -13.69 -11.47
CA HIS A 42 1.60 -12.24 -11.62
C HIS A 42 2.69 -11.56 -10.77
N ILE A 43 3.00 -12.08 -9.58
CA ILE A 43 4.10 -11.56 -8.76
C ILE A 43 5.43 -11.76 -9.48
N GLU A 44 5.64 -12.93 -10.10
CA GLU A 44 6.83 -13.23 -10.91
C GLU A 44 6.99 -12.22 -12.04
N ARG A 45 5.95 -12.00 -12.85
CA ARG A 45 5.98 -11.01 -13.94
C ARG A 45 6.24 -9.59 -13.45
N LEU A 46 5.63 -9.18 -12.34
CA LEU A 46 5.92 -7.88 -11.73
C LEU A 46 7.39 -7.77 -11.34
N GLU A 47 7.97 -8.80 -10.71
CA GLU A 47 9.38 -8.84 -10.31
C GLU A 47 10.39 -8.97 -11.46
N GLU A 48 9.92 -9.41 -12.63
CA GLU A 48 10.65 -9.44 -13.90
C GLU A 48 10.56 -8.11 -14.67
N GLY A 49 9.69 -7.19 -14.24
CA GLY A 49 9.44 -5.92 -14.93
C GLY A 49 8.48 -6.04 -16.13
N ASP A 50 7.78 -7.16 -16.29
CA ASP A 50 6.72 -7.29 -17.29
C ASP A 50 5.42 -6.69 -16.74
N PHE A 51 5.04 -5.51 -17.26
CA PHE A 51 3.78 -4.84 -16.94
C PHE A 51 2.74 -4.94 -18.06
N SER A 52 3.05 -5.66 -19.15
CA SER A 52 2.19 -5.73 -20.34
C SER A 52 1.05 -6.75 -20.21
N PHE A 53 1.16 -7.68 -19.26
CA PHE A 53 0.24 -8.80 -19.10
C PHE A 53 -1.14 -8.43 -18.56
N LEU A 54 -1.32 -7.21 -18.04
CA LEU A 54 -2.60 -6.69 -17.55
C LEU A 54 -2.78 -5.22 -17.90
N PRO A 55 -4.03 -4.72 -17.91
CA PRO A 55 -4.26 -3.29 -18.05
C PRO A 55 -3.58 -2.49 -16.92
N PRO A 56 -3.11 -1.25 -17.20
CA PRO A 56 -2.26 -0.49 -16.27
C PRO A 56 -2.88 -0.25 -14.88
N LEU A 57 -4.21 -0.10 -14.82
CA LEU A 57 -4.94 0.04 -13.55
C LEU A 57 -4.73 -1.16 -12.61
N TYR A 58 -4.72 -2.38 -13.15
CA TYR A 58 -4.54 -3.59 -12.36
C TYR A 58 -3.09 -3.75 -11.91
N ILE A 59 -2.13 -3.46 -12.79
CA ILE A 59 -0.71 -3.42 -12.44
C ILE A 59 -0.49 -2.47 -11.26
N TYR A 60 -0.99 -1.23 -11.36
CA TYR A 60 -0.89 -0.25 -10.29
C TYR A 60 -1.52 -0.76 -8.98
N SER A 61 -2.71 -1.35 -9.05
CA SER A 61 -3.40 -1.88 -7.86
C SER A 61 -2.60 -3.00 -7.18
N TYR A 62 -1.90 -3.83 -7.96
CA TYR A 62 -1.05 -4.90 -7.45
C TYR A 62 0.21 -4.36 -6.80
N LEU A 63 0.91 -3.45 -7.48
CA LEU A 63 2.08 -2.77 -6.91
C LEU A 63 1.73 -2.08 -5.59
N LYS A 64 0.59 -1.39 -5.53
CA LYS A 64 0.11 -0.73 -4.31
C LYS A 64 -0.19 -1.71 -3.17
N LYS A 65 -0.86 -2.84 -3.45
CA LYS A 65 -1.10 -3.88 -2.43
C LYS A 65 0.20 -4.49 -1.93
N TYR A 66 1.12 -4.76 -2.84
CA TYR A 66 2.40 -5.36 -2.52
C TYR A 66 3.27 -4.40 -1.68
N ALA A 67 3.34 -3.13 -2.07
CA ALA A 67 3.93 -2.04 -1.31
C ALA A 67 3.37 -1.93 0.11
N ALA A 68 2.04 -1.98 0.26
CA ALA A 68 1.39 -1.92 1.57
C ALA A 68 1.75 -3.10 2.48
N GLU A 69 1.80 -4.32 1.93
CA GLU A 69 2.13 -5.53 2.71
C GLU A 69 3.59 -5.53 3.19
N LEU A 70 4.50 -5.06 2.34
CA LEU A 70 5.92 -4.98 2.69
C LEU A 70 6.33 -3.68 3.37
N GLY A 71 5.45 -2.68 3.44
CA GLY A 71 5.79 -1.35 3.95
C GLY A 71 6.87 -0.66 3.10
N VAL A 72 6.82 -0.84 1.79
CA VAL A 72 7.81 -0.35 0.81
C VAL A 72 7.15 0.63 -0.14
N GLY A 73 7.84 1.72 -0.47
CA GLY A 73 7.34 2.74 -1.38
C GLY A 73 6.50 3.78 -0.67
N ASP A 74 6.94 5.03 -0.72
CA ASP A 74 6.19 6.16 -0.21
C ASP A 74 5.09 6.60 -1.19
N ASP A 75 4.21 7.48 -0.73
CA ASP A 75 3.11 8.00 -1.54
C ASP A 75 3.61 8.70 -2.81
N ALA A 76 4.79 9.32 -2.79
CA ALA A 76 5.35 10.02 -3.95
C ALA A 76 5.81 9.05 -5.04
N LEU A 77 6.47 7.95 -4.67
CA LEU A 77 6.89 6.90 -5.59
C LEU A 77 5.69 6.16 -6.18
N LEU A 78 4.67 5.87 -5.37
CA LEU A 78 3.43 5.26 -5.85
C LEU A 78 2.70 6.19 -6.83
N ASP A 79 2.64 7.48 -6.55
CA ASP A 79 2.06 8.46 -7.47
C ASP A 79 2.85 8.60 -8.77
N ALA A 80 4.18 8.54 -8.72
CA ALA A 80 5.02 8.52 -9.92
C ALA A 80 4.74 7.25 -10.77
N CYS A 81 4.64 6.08 -10.14
CA CYS A 81 4.25 4.83 -10.81
C CYS A 81 2.86 4.93 -11.45
N ARG A 82 1.89 5.54 -10.74
CA ARG A 82 0.53 5.75 -11.24
C ARG A 82 0.56 6.59 -12.53
N ASN A 83 1.34 7.67 -12.53
CA ASN A 83 1.47 8.58 -13.65
C ASN A 83 2.20 7.92 -14.83
N GLU A 84 3.26 7.16 -14.56
CA GLU A 84 4.02 6.41 -15.58
C GLU A 84 3.14 5.35 -16.28
N LEU A 85 2.26 4.70 -15.52
CA LEU A 85 1.25 3.77 -16.06
C LEU A 85 0.06 4.47 -16.76
N GLY A 86 -0.01 5.80 -16.76
CA GLY A 86 -1.12 6.55 -17.34
C GLY A 86 -2.46 6.35 -16.61
N VAL A 87 -2.44 5.98 -15.33
CA VAL A 87 -3.67 5.69 -14.56
C VAL A 87 -4.24 6.99 -14.00
N SER A 88 -5.20 7.59 -14.71
CA SER A 88 -5.91 8.79 -14.24
C SER A 88 -7.01 8.46 -13.22
N ALA A 89 -7.18 9.35 -12.24
CA ALA A 89 -8.28 9.29 -11.26
C ALA A 89 -9.68 9.43 -11.91
N SER A 90 -9.77 9.94 -13.14
CA SER A 90 -11.03 10.12 -13.88
C SER A 90 -11.66 8.80 -14.38
N ASN A 91 -10.89 7.72 -14.48
CA ASN A 91 -11.40 6.41 -14.92
C ASN A 91 -12.19 5.66 -13.81
N PHE A 92 -12.32 6.25 -12.62
CA PHE A 92 -13.10 5.69 -11.50
C PHE A 92 -14.57 6.14 -11.49
N SER A 93 -15.01 6.95 -12.46
CA SER A 93 -16.44 7.25 -12.63
C SER A 93 -17.11 6.10 -13.37
N ILE A 94 -17.43 5.02 -12.64
CA ILE A 94 -18.56 4.18 -13.03
C ILE A 94 -19.77 5.10 -12.83
N LEU A 95 -20.24 5.71 -13.92
CA LEU A 95 -21.52 6.39 -13.92
C LEU A 95 -22.56 5.38 -13.41
N PRO A 96 -23.30 5.66 -12.33
CA PRO A 96 -24.46 4.86 -11.96
C PRO A 96 -25.36 4.78 -13.20
N PRO A 97 -25.91 3.60 -13.56
CA PRO A 97 -26.77 3.49 -14.73
C PRO A 97 -27.87 4.55 -14.64
N ALA A 98 -27.99 5.35 -15.69
CA ALA A 98 -28.89 6.49 -15.75
C ALA A 98 -30.34 6.06 -15.48
N GLN A 99 -30.90 6.61 -14.39
CA GLN A 99 -32.27 7.12 -14.23
C GLN A 99 -33.45 6.16 -14.55
N VAL A 100 -34.15 5.70 -13.51
CA VAL A 100 -35.62 5.65 -13.51
C VAL A 100 -36.13 6.30 -12.21
N VAL A 101 -36.66 7.51 -12.40
CA VAL A 101 -37.55 8.36 -11.58
C VAL A 101 -38.25 7.69 -10.39
N THR A 102 -38.23 8.31 -9.20
CA THR A 102 -39.42 8.92 -8.56
C THR A 102 -39.05 9.68 -7.27
N GLU A 103 -39.70 10.82 -7.13
CA GLU A 103 -39.60 11.91 -6.18
C GLU A 103 -39.77 11.53 -4.69
N SER A 104 -39.02 12.17 -3.80
CA SER A 104 -39.61 12.82 -2.61
C SER A 104 -38.60 13.76 -1.92
N PRO A 105 -38.81 15.08 -1.95
CA PRO A 105 -38.09 16.03 -1.11
C PRO A 105 -38.70 16.06 0.29
N ARG A 106 -37.90 15.77 1.32
CA ARG A 106 -38.10 16.35 2.66
C ARG A 106 -36.81 16.34 3.47
N GLU A 107 -36.57 17.49 4.06
CA GLU A 107 -35.38 17.97 4.71
C GLU A 107 -35.09 17.29 6.07
N SER A 108 -33.88 17.60 6.56
CA SER A 108 -33.50 17.61 7.97
C SER A 108 -33.20 16.29 8.67
N ALA A 109 -31.91 15.95 8.70
CA ALA A 109 -31.16 16.09 9.94
C ALA A 109 -29.65 16.12 9.64
N SER A 110 -29.03 17.21 10.07
CA SER A 110 -27.60 17.43 10.10
C SER A 110 -26.88 16.35 10.93
N GLU A 111 -25.78 15.80 10.43
CA GLU A 111 -24.68 15.35 11.29
C GLU A 111 -23.31 15.72 10.68
N PRO A 112 -22.39 16.26 11.50
CA PRO A 112 -21.11 16.77 11.04
C PRO A 112 -20.03 15.68 11.00
N ARG A 113 -19.14 15.79 10.01
CA ARG A 113 -17.67 15.70 10.16
C ARG A 113 -17.11 14.51 10.97
N GLY A 114 -16.77 13.41 10.29
CA GLY A 114 -15.99 12.30 10.85
C GLY A 114 -14.65 12.09 10.15
N LYS A 115 -13.63 12.86 10.57
CA LYS A 115 -12.25 12.86 10.08
C LYS A 115 -11.43 11.69 10.67
N THR A 116 -10.68 11.00 9.80
CA THR A 116 -9.47 10.18 10.07
C THR A 116 -9.45 9.27 11.31
N ARG A 117 -9.82 8.01 11.09
CA ARG A 117 -9.60 6.88 12.00
C ARG A 117 -8.15 6.35 11.87
N ARG A 118 -7.15 7.07 12.42
CA ARG A 118 -5.75 6.62 12.51
C ARG A 118 -5.06 6.89 13.85
N TRP A 119 -5.79 7.12 14.95
CA TRP A 119 -5.16 7.50 16.23
C TRP A 119 -5.17 6.52 17.43
N PRO A 120 -5.80 5.33 17.45
CA PRO A 120 -5.63 4.47 18.63
C PRO A 120 -4.36 3.60 18.61
N VAL A 121 -3.62 3.51 17.49
CA VAL A 121 -2.43 2.62 17.41
C VAL A 121 -1.17 3.25 18.03
N VAL A 122 -1.03 4.58 17.98
CA VAL A 122 0.14 5.28 18.54
C VAL A 122 0.14 5.28 20.07
N ALA A 123 -1.04 5.31 20.70
CA ALA A 123 -1.17 5.30 22.16
C ALA A 123 -0.75 3.95 22.79
N ALA A 124 -0.97 2.83 22.11
CA ALA A 124 -0.62 1.50 22.62
C ALA A 124 0.90 1.26 22.64
N VAL A 125 1.63 1.76 21.63
CA VAL A 125 3.10 1.60 21.55
C VAL A 125 3.81 2.45 22.61
N ALA A 126 3.33 3.66 22.88
CA ALA A 126 3.90 4.52 23.93
C ALA A 126 3.73 3.91 25.33
N ALA A 127 2.56 3.34 25.64
CA ALA A 127 2.32 2.68 26.93
C ALA A 127 3.21 1.45 27.15
N ALA A 128 3.44 0.65 26.10
CA ALA A 128 4.32 -0.51 26.17
C ALA A 128 5.79 -0.13 26.41
N LEU A 129 6.27 0.95 25.77
CA LEU A 129 7.64 1.45 25.99
C LEU A 129 7.85 1.99 27.40
N ILE A 130 6.87 2.72 27.93
CA ILE A 130 6.94 3.25 29.31
C ILE A 130 7.00 2.09 30.31
N LEU A 131 6.16 1.07 30.14
CA LEU A 131 6.15 -0.10 31.02
C LEU A 131 7.49 -0.86 30.98
N ALA A 132 8.08 -1.04 29.80
CA ALA A 132 9.37 -1.71 29.64
C ALA A 132 10.51 -0.97 30.35
N VAL A 133 10.55 0.36 30.24
CA VAL A 133 11.56 1.21 30.91
C VAL A 133 11.40 1.14 32.44
N LEU A 134 10.16 1.12 32.93
CA LEU A 134 9.89 1.06 34.37
C LEU A 134 10.32 -0.28 34.97
N ILE A 135 10.06 -1.39 34.27
CA ILE A 135 10.54 -2.73 34.66
C ILE A 135 12.07 -2.79 34.66
N PHE A 136 12.71 -2.20 33.65
CA PHE A 136 14.18 -2.15 33.56
C PHE A 136 14.80 -1.38 34.73
N LEU A 137 14.26 -0.22 35.10
CA LEU A 137 14.74 0.56 36.24
C LEU A 137 14.55 -0.15 37.59
N LEU A 138 13.43 -0.87 37.78
CA LEU A 138 13.21 -1.66 38.99
C LEU A 138 14.22 -2.81 39.13
N PHE A 139 14.55 -3.48 38.02
CA PHE A 139 15.57 -4.53 38.01
C PHE A 139 16.97 -3.97 38.29
N PHE A 140 17.30 -2.82 37.72
CA PHE A 140 18.62 -2.20 37.89
C PHE A 140 18.81 -1.58 39.28
N SER A 141 17.74 -1.04 39.88
CA SER A 141 17.76 -0.48 41.24
C SER A 141 17.68 -1.55 42.34
N GLY A 142 17.30 -2.79 42.02
CA GLY A 142 17.25 -3.90 42.98
C GLY A 142 18.51 -4.77 43.01
N ILE A 143 19.51 -4.46 42.18
CA ILE A 143 20.74 -5.27 42.00
C ILE A 143 22.00 -4.58 42.57
N PHE A 144 21.85 -3.45 43.26
CA PHE A 144 22.90 -2.67 43.93
C PHE A 144 22.54 -2.47 45.41
#